data_AF-A0A0Q7NI29-F1
#
_entry.id   AF-A0A0Q7NI29-F1
#
_cell.length_a   1.000
_cell.length_b   1.000
_cell.length_c   1.000
_cell.angle_alpha   90.00
_cell.angle_beta   90.00
_cell.angle_gamma   90.00
#
_symmetry.space_group_name_H-M   'P 1'
#
loop_
_entity.id
_entity.type
_entity.pdbx_description
1 polymer ?
#
loop_
_entity_poly.entity_id
_entity_poly.type
_entity_poly.pdbx_seq_one_letter_code
_entity_poly.pdbx_strand_id
1 'polypeptide(L)'
;MLKGFRDFLLRGNVVDLAVAVVIGTAFVAIVTAFTTGIINPLLAVFGGSNEMGLGFQLIADKPATFIEIGPIITAAINFVLVALILYFVLVVPATRAQKRFSAADEQLSENELLIQIRDLLAEQHSRSNGKHSYLAEPASDTDGKKTY
;
A
#
# COMPACT_ATOMS: atom_id res chain seq x y z
N MET A 1 -0.25 -37.21 0.07
CA MET A 1 -1.27 -36.17 0.33
C MET A 1 -0.79 -35.16 1.37
N LEU A 2 -0.56 -35.54 2.64
CA LEU A 2 -0.10 -34.60 3.69
C LEU A 2 1.24 -33.88 3.40
N LYS A 3 2.23 -34.57 2.79
CA LYS A 3 3.50 -33.94 2.38
C LYS A 3 3.29 -32.84 1.33
N GLY A 4 2.55 -33.13 0.26
CA GLY A 4 2.24 -32.15 -0.79
C GLY A 4 1.38 -30.98 -0.32
N PHE A 5 0.51 -31.18 0.67
CA PHE A 5 -0.24 -30.09 1.30
C PHE A 5 0.66 -29.20 2.16
N ARG A 6 1.58 -29.78 2.93
CA ARG A 6 2.61 -29.01 3.66
C ARG A 6 3.48 -28.20 2.70
N ASP A 7 3.93 -28.78 1.60
CA ASP A 7 4.75 -28.11 0.58
C ASP A 7 3.98 -27.01 -0.17
N PHE A 8 2.65 -27.10 -0.23
CA PHE A 8 1.78 -26.04 -0.75
C PHE A 8 1.62 -24.88 0.24
N LEU A 9 1.42 -25.16 1.52
CA LEU A 9 1.34 -24.13 2.56
C LEU A 9 2.68 -23.42 2.77
N LEU A 10 3.79 -24.15 2.73
CA LEU A 10 5.14 -23.57 2.87
C LEU A 10 5.55 -22.71 1.66
N ARG A 11 4.74 -22.68 0.60
CA ARG A 11 4.86 -21.71 -0.49
C ARG A 11 4.35 -20.36 0.06
N GLY A 12 5.23 -19.64 0.77
CA GLY A 12 4.94 -18.53 1.71
C GLY A 12 3.82 -17.56 1.34
N ASN A 13 3.64 -17.26 0.05
CA ASN A 13 2.53 -16.46 -0.47
C ASN A 13 1.12 -16.95 -0.03
N VAL A 14 0.92 -18.25 0.18
CA VAL A 14 -0.38 -18.82 0.60
C VAL A 14 -0.66 -18.59 2.09
N VAL A 15 0.36 -18.75 2.93
CA VAL A 15 0.22 -18.57 4.38
C VAL A 15 -0.01 -17.11 4.72
N ASP A 16 0.72 -16.19 4.09
CA ASP A 16 0.55 -14.75 4.34
C ASP A 16 -0.85 -14.28 3.91
N LEU A 17 -1.33 -14.75 2.76
CA LEU A 17 -2.71 -14.48 2.31
C LEU A 17 -3.74 -15.06 3.28
N ALA A 18 -3.58 -16.31 3.70
CA ALA A 18 -4.50 -16.96 4.62
C ALA A 18 -4.57 -16.22 5.97
N VAL A 19 -3.42 -15.82 6.52
CA VAL A 19 -3.35 -15.04 7.76
C VAL A 19 -4.02 -13.67 7.58
N ALA A 20 -3.77 -12.98 6.46
CA ALA A 20 -4.40 -11.70 6.17
C ALA A 20 -5.94 -11.78 6.13
N VAL A 21 -6.49 -12.83 5.49
CA VAL A 21 -7.95 -13.04 5.40
C VAL A 21 -8.55 -13.35 6.77
N VAL A 22 -7.91 -14.23 7.55
CA VAL A 22 -8.42 -14.61 8.88
C VAL A 22 -8.42 -13.41 9.82
N ILE A 23 -7.34 -12.62 9.85
CA ILE A 23 -7.28 -11.40 10.68
C ILE A 23 -8.29 -10.37 10.21
N GLY A 24 -8.42 -10.15 8.89
CA GLY A 24 -9.37 -9.20 8.33
C GLY A 24 -10.82 -9.53 8.70
N THR A 25 -11.22 -10.79 8.55
CA THR A 25 -12.58 -11.26 8.89
C THR A 25 -12.86 -11.19 10.40
N ALA A 26 -11.91 -11.60 11.24
CA ALA A 26 -12.04 -11.49 12.69
C ALA A 26 -12.21 -10.03 13.14
N PHE A 27 -11.45 -9.11 12.54
CA PHE A 27 -11.55 -7.69 12.88
C PHE A 27 -12.90 -7.10 12.48
N VAL A 28 -13.38 -7.37 11.26
CA VAL A 28 -14.72 -6.93 10.81
C VAL A 28 -15.82 -7.48 11.72
N ALA A 29 -15.69 -8.72 12.20
CA ALA A 29 -16.65 -9.32 13.13
C ALA A 29 -16.71 -8.54 14.46
N ILE A 30 -15.58 -8.09 15.01
CA ILE A 30 -15.53 -7.28 16.24
C ILE A 30 -16.24 -5.94 16.05
N VAL A 31 -15.95 -5.23 14.96
CA VAL A 31 -16.59 -3.92 14.69
C VAL A 31 -18.09 -4.08 14.43
N THR A 32 -18.47 -5.17 13.75
CA THR A 32 -19.88 -5.49 13.53
C THR A 32 -20.59 -5.82 14.84
N ALA A 33 -19.97 -6.61 15.73
CA ALA A 33 -20.53 -6.90 17.05
C ALA A 33 -20.70 -5.64 17.91
N PHE A 34 -19.73 -4.72 17.86
CA PHE A 34 -19.83 -3.41 18.52
C PHE A 34 -20.99 -2.58 17.95
N THR A 35 -21.08 -2.49 16.62
CA THR A 35 -22.13 -1.72 15.94
C THR A 35 -23.51 -2.30 16.28
N THR A 36 -23.67 -3.62 16.19
CA THR A 36 -24.93 -4.29 16.53
C THR A 36 -25.28 -4.18 18.01
N GLY A 37 -24.29 -4.27 18.90
CA GLY A 37 -24.51 -4.23 20.35
C GLY A 37 -24.77 -2.84 20.92
N ILE A 38 -24.23 -1.79 20.30
CA ILE A 38 -24.28 -0.42 20.84
C ILE A 38 -24.98 0.55 19.88
N ILE A 39 -24.57 0.58 18.62
CA ILE A 39 -25.10 1.55 17.65
C ILE A 39 -26.55 1.22 17.27
N ASN A 40 -26.87 -0.06 17.01
CA ASN A 40 -28.23 -0.43 16.62
C ASN A 40 -29.29 -0.09 17.69
N PRO A 41 -29.09 -0.40 18.99
CA PRO A 41 -30.03 0.04 20.02
C PRO A 41 -30.20 1.56 20.08
N LEU A 42 -29.11 2.31 19.91
CA LEU A 42 -29.17 3.78 19.88
C LEU A 42 -29.99 4.28 18.69
N LEU A 43 -29.78 3.72 17.50
CA LEU A 43 -30.56 4.06 16.31
C LEU A 43 -32.04 3.67 16.45
N ALA A 44 -32.32 2.52 17.09
CA ALA A 44 -33.67 2.05 17.33
C ALA A 44 -34.47 3.00 18.23
N VAL A 45 -33.81 3.64 19.21
CA VAL A 45 -34.45 4.68 20.06
C VAL A 45 -34.91 5.89 19.22
N PHE A 46 -34.14 6.28 18.20
CA PHE A 46 -34.50 7.43 17.35
C PHE A 46 -35.52 7.09 16.26
N GLY A 47 -35.65 5.82 15.89
CA GLY A 47 -36.56 5.39 14.82
C GLY A 47 -38.00 5.09 15.26
N GLY A 48 -38.28 5.04 16.55
CA GLY A 48 -39.62 4.71 17.03
C GLY A 48 -39.97 3.22 16.95
N SER A 49 -41.17 2.89 17.41
CA SER A 49 -41.59 1.56 17.93
C SER A 49 -41.66 0.39 16.93
N ASN A 50 -41.23 0.55 15.69
CA ASN A 50 -41.09 -0.59 14.79
C ASN A 50 -39.68 -1.15 14.93
N GLU A 51 -39.53 -2.47 14.98
CA GLU A 51 -38.31 -3.17 15.41
C GLU A 51 -37.01 -2.85 14.63
N MET A 52 -37.05 -2.02 13.59
CA MET A 52 -35.86 -1.42 12.97
C MET A 52 -36.00 0.06 12.58
N GLY A 53 -36.88 0.80 13.25
CA GLY A 53 -36.93 2.25 13.43
C GLY A 53 -37.01 3.18 12.21
N LEU A 54 -36.52 2.81 11.04
CA LEU A 54 -36.47 3.69 9.88
C LEU A 54 -36.90 2.84 8.70
N GLY A 55 -38.18 2.89 8.37
CA GLY A 55 -38.72 2.14 7.25
C GLY A 55 -40.11 2.60 6.88
N PHE A 56 -40.49 2.40 5.62
CA PHE A 56 -41.79 2.78 5.10
C PHE A 56 -42.37 1.65 4.28
N GLN A 57 -43.70 1.54 4.29
CA GLN A 57 -44.42 0.52 3.54
C GLN A 57 -44.84 1.09 2.18
N LEU A 58 -44.53 0.39 1.08
CA LEU A 58 -44.90 0.85 -0.27
C LEU A 58 -46.38 0.58 -0.57
N ILE A 59 -46.93 -0.54 -0.09
CA ILE A 59 -48.33 -0.92 -0.28
C ILE A 59 -48.92 -1.31 1.08
N ALA A 60 -49.98 -0.63 1.49
CA ALA A 60 -50.74 -0.95 2.70
C ALA A 60 -51.18 -2.43 2.70
N ASP A 61 -51.11 -3.07 3.87
CA ASP A 61 -51.46 -4.50 4.08
C ASP A 61 -50.63 -5.54 3.32
N LYS A 62 -49.54 -5.13 2.65
CA LYS A 62 -48.53 -6.07 2.11
C LYS A 62 -47.22 -5.95 2.89
N PRO A 63 -46.97 -6.83 3.88
CA PRO A 63 -45.75 -6.77 4.69
C PRO A 63 -44.47 -6.97 3.85
N ALA A 64 -44.56 -7.73 2.74
CA ALA A 64 -43.46 -7.93 1.80
C ALA A 64 -43.00 -6.66 1.06
N THR A 65 -43.70 -5.53 1.22
CA THR A 65 -43.36 -4.24 0.60
C THR A 65 -42.82 -3.22 1.59
N PHE A 66 -42.45 -3.66 2.79
CA PHE A 66 -41.79 -2.82 3.78
C PHE A 66 -40.30 -2.65 3.41
N ILE A 67 -39.85 -1.40 3.29
CA ILE A 67 -38.44 -1.08 3.08
C ILE A 67 -37.82 -0.70 4.42
N GLU A 68 -36.78 -1.43 4.79
CA GLU A 68 -35.97 -1.21 5.99
C GLU A 68 -34.76 -0.33 5.64
N ILE A 69 -34.79 0.92 6.08
CA ILE A 69 -33.68 1.88 5.94
C ILE A 69 -32.69 1.76 7.10
N GLY A 70 -33.14 1.30 8.27
CA GLY A 70 -32.30 1.06 9.45
C GLY A 70 -31.03 0.25 9.16
N PRO A 71 -31.13 -0.95 8.55
CA PRO A 71 -29.97 -1.77 8.20
C PRO A 71 -28.96 -1.07 7.27
N ILE A 72 -29.44 -0.22 6.36
CA ILE A 72 -28.58 0.52 5.42
C ILE A 72 -27.75 1.55 6.17
N ILE A 73 -28.36 2.28 7.10
CA ILE A 73 -27.67 3.26 7.94
C ILE A 73 -26.65 2.57 8.85
N THR A 74 -27.05 1.47 9.48
CA THR A 74 -26.14 0.62 10.27
C THR A 74 -24.94 0.16 9.45
N ALA A 75 -25.17 -0.33 8.22
CA ALA A 75 -24.09 -0.79 7.34
C ALA A 75 -23.14 0.35 6.95
N ALA A 76 -23.67 1.54 6.66
CA ALA A 76 -22.86 2.72 6.37
C ALA A 76 -22.00 3.15 7.56
N ILE A 77 -22.56 3.15 8.77
CA ILE A 77 -21.80 3.46 10.00
C ILE A 77 -20.72 2.41 10.23
N ASN A 78 -21.05 1.12 10.10
CA ASN A 78 -20.08 0.03 10.25
C ASN A 78 -18.91 0.19 9.27
N PHE A 79 -19.20 0.51 7.99
CA PHE A 79 -18.18 0.76 6.98
C PHE A 79 -17.24 1.91 7.36
N VAL A 80 -17.80 3.05 7.80
CA VAL A 80 -17.01 4.21 8.23
C VAL A 80 -16.16 3.88 9.47
N LEU A 81 -16.71 3.16 10.44
CA LEU A 81 -15.97 2.76 11.65
C LEU A 81 -14.81 1.82 11.31
N VAL A 82 -15.04 0.78 10.50
CA VAL A 82 -13.98 -0.13 10.06
C VAL A 82 -12.89 0.65 9.32
N ALA A 83 -13.26 1.52 8.37
CA ALA A 83 -12.32 2.33 7.60
C ALA A 83 -11.49 3.25 8.50
N LEU A 84 -12.12 3.93 9.46
CA LEU A 84 -11.43 4.81 10.42
C LEU A 84 -10.43 4.03 11.28
N ILE A 85 -10.84 2.89 11.83
CA ILE A 85 -9.95 2.11 12.70
C ILE A 85 -8.78 1.54 11.90
N LEU A 86 -9.03 0.98 10.71
CA LEU A 86 -7.96 0.51 9.84
C LEU A 86 -6.99 1.62 9.45
N TYR A 87 -7.50 2.82 9.16
CA TYR A 87 -6.66 3.99 8.89
C TYR A 87 -5.78 4.34 10.10
N PHE A 88 -6.37 4.48 11.29
CA PHE A 88 -5.61 4.87 12.49
C PHE A 88 -4.65 3.79 13.00
N VAL A 89 -5.02 2.51 12.90
CA VAL A 89 -4.25 1.39 13.47
C VAL A 89 -3.24 0.81 12.49
N LEU A 90 -3.51 0.84 11.18
CA LEU A 90 -2.59 0.30 10.16
C LEU A 90 -1.92 1.43 9.38
N VAL A 91 -2.68 2.33 8.76
CA VAL A 91 -2.14 3.33 7.82
C VAL A 91 -1.29 4.38 8.53
N VAL A 92 -1.75 4.95 9.64
CA VAL A 92 -1.01 5.98 10.39
C VAL A 92 0.33 5.46 10.94
N PRO A 93 0.42 4.31 11.63
CA PRO A 93 1.71 3.79 12.07
C PRO A 93 2.55 3.29 10.90
N ALA A 94 1.98 2.68 9.86
CA ALA A 94 2.74 2.28 8.67
C ALA A 94 3.39 3.48 7.99
N THR A 95 2.64 4.57 7.79
CA THR A 95 3.18 5.82 7.20
C THR A 95 4.20 6.51 8.10
N ARG A 96 4.05 6.43 9.44
CA ARG A 96 5.06 6.93 10.39
C ARG A 96 6.32 6.07 10.41
N ALA A 97 6.16 4.75 10.36
CA ALA A 97 7.26 3.81 10.29
C ALA A 97 8.01 3.98 8.99
N GLN A 98 7.32 4.09 7.86
CA GLN A 98 7.93 4.37 6.56
C GLN A 98 8.69 5.70 6.57
N LYS A 99 8.21 6.75 7.24
CA LYS A 99 9.00 7.99 7.41
C LYS A 99 10.26 7.83 8.27
N ARG A 100 10.29 6.86 9.18
CA ARG A 100 11.47 6.56 10.03
C ARG A 100 12.42 5.55 9.39
N PHE A 101 11.90 4.59 8.63
CA PHE A 101 12.68 3.59 7.92
C PHE A 101 13.12 4.06 6.55
N SER A 102 12.38 4.90 5.81
CA SER A 102 12.88 5.56 4.59
C SER A 102 14.00 6.58 4.86
N ALA A 103 14.26 6.94 6.12
CA ALA A 103 15.47 7.68 6.51
C ALA A 103 16.67 6.75 6.83
N ALA A 104 16.45 5.44 6.94
CA ALA A 104 17.46 4.43 7.30
C ALA A 104 17.59 3.28 6.27
N ASP A 105 16.68 3.20 5.32
CA ASP A 105 16.53 2.17 4.30
C ASP A 105 16.46 2.91 2.95
N GLU A 106 17.54 3.64 2.64
CA GLU A 106 17.98 3.85 1.26
C GLU A 106 18.41 2.50 0.66
N GLN A 107 17.50 1.52 0.63
CA GLN A 107 17.51 0.59 -0.48
C GLN A 107 17.02 1.40 -1.66
N LEU A 108 17.97 2.12 -2.27
CA LEU A 108 17.81 2.69 -3.59
C LEU A 108 17.02 1.68 -4.41
N SER A 109 15.91 2.14 -4.99
CA SER A 109 15.12 1.32 -5.90
C SER A 109 16.09 0.66 -6.89
N GLU A 110 15.87 -0.58 -7.32
CA GLU A 110 16.73 -1.23 -8.32
C GLU A 110 16.97 -0.31 -9.53
N ASN A 111 15.99 0.51 -9.91
CA ASN A 111 16.15 1.55 -10.92
C ASN A 111 17.14 2.66 -10.54
N GLU A 112 17.11 3.15 -9.30
CA GLU A 112 18.04 4.16 -8.81
C GLU A 112 19.47 3.62 -8.71
N LEU A 113 19.64 2.36 -8.28
CA LEU A 113 20.93 1.66 -8.30
C LEU A 113 21.46 1.54 -9.73
N LEU A 114 20.62 1.16 -10.69
CA LEU A 114 21.01 1.05 -12.09
C LEU A 114 21.37 2.40 -12.71
N ILE A 115 20.67 3.48 -12.35
CA ILE A 115 21.02 4.85 -12.76
C ILE A 115 22.39 5.25 -12.20
N GLN A 116 22.63 5.00 -10.91
CA GLN A 116 23.92 5.30 -10.28
C GLN A 116 25.05 4.49 -10.91
N ILE A 117 24.85 3.19 -11.18
CA ILE A 117 25.84 2.35 -11.87
C ILE A 117 26.11 2.86 -13.30
N ARG A 118 25.06 3.26 -14.05
CA ARG A 118 25.21 3.86 -15.39
C ARG A 118 26.06 5.12 -15.32
N ASP A 119 25.77 6.00 -14.37
CA ASP A 119 26.45 7.30 -14.25
C ASP A 119 27.92 7.11 -13.82
N LEU A 120 28.18 6.20 -12.87
CA LEU A 120 29.54 5.82 -12.49
C LEU A 120 30.33 5.19 -13.66
N LEU A 121 29.67 4.36 -14.47
CA LEU A 121 30.30 3.73 -15.64
C LEU A 121 30.57 4.74 -16.76
N ALA A 122 29.66 5.70 -16.98
CA ALA A 122 29.86 6.80 -17.93
C ALA A 122 31.03 7.72 -17.51
N GLU A 123 31.16 8.00 -16.21
CA GLU A 123 32.30 8.76 -15.67
C GLU A 123 33.61 7.99 -15.81
N GLN A 124 33.62 6.68 -15.53
CA GLN A 124 34.79 5.82 -15.73
C GLN A 124 35.24 5.77 -17.20
N HIS A 125 34.29 5.63 -18.14
CA HIS A 125 34.59 5.68 -19.56
C HIS A 125 35.18 7.03 -19.99
N SER A 126 34.66 8.13 -19.45
CA SER A 126 35.18 9.47 -19.71
C SER A 126 36.62 9.65 -19.19
N ARG A 127 36.93 9.14 -17.99
CA ARG A 127 38.29 9.16 -17.42
C ARG A 127 39.27 8.23 -18.15
N SER A 128 38.79 7.10 -18.68
CA SER A 128 39.60 6.19 -19.50
C SER A 128 39.97 6.81 -20.86
N ASN A 129 39.03 7.52 -21.48
CA ASN A 129 39.26 8.10 -22.81
C ASN A 129 40.14 9.36 -22.74
N GLY A 130 40.05 10.14 -21.66
CA GLY A 130 40.88 11.34 -21.44
C GLY A 130 42.35 11.05 -21.10
N LYS A 131 42.71 9.81 -20.70
CA LYS A 131 44.12 9.41 -20.48
C LYS A 131 44.85 9.06 -21.77
N HIS A 132 44.13 8.82 -22.87
CA HIS A 132 44.73 8.48 -24.17
C HIS A 132 45.08 9.70 -25.05
N SER A 133 44.60 10.90 -24.71
CA SER A 133 44.76 12.11 -25.53
C SER A 133 46.02 12.95 -25.21
N TYR A 134 46.83 12.59 -24.21
CA TYR A 134 48.02 13.35 -23.82
C TYR A 134 49.35 12.86 -24.43
N LEU A 135 49.33 11.86 -25.32
CA LEU A 135 50.54 11.36 -26.00
C LEU A 135 50.74 11.91 -27.42
N ALA A 136 49.98 12.91 -27.85
CA ALA A 136 50.28 13.65 -29.08
C ALA A 136 51.37 14.70 -28.79
N GLU A 137 52.62 14.24 -28.85
CA GLU A 137 53.84 15.05 -28.86
C GLU A 137 53.74 16.15 -29.93
N PRO A 138 54.02 17.44 -29.62
CA PRO A 138 54.02 18.47 -30.64
C PRO A 138 55.19 18.22 -31.59
N ALA A 139 54.86 18.00 -32.86
CA ALA A 139 55.80 17.79 -33.94
C ALA A 139 56.91 18.85 -33.92
N SER A 140 58.14 18.37 -33.96
CA SER A 140 59.37 19.14 -34.17
C SER A 140 59.24 20.04 -35.39
N ASP A 141 59.20 21.35 -35.15
CA ASP A 141 59.35 22.38 -36.18
C ASP A 141 60.84 22.43 -36.58
N THR A 142 61.19 21.66 -37.60
CA THR A 142 62.42 21.83 -38.36
C THR A 142 62.15 22.77 -39.53
N ASP A 143 62.32 24.08 -39.35
CA ASP A 143 62.49 25.01 -40.46
C ASP A 143 63.85 25.72 -40.34
N GLY A 144 64.71 25.43 -41.30
CA GLY A 144 66.07 25.95 -41.34
C GLY A 144 66.14 27.28 -42.07
N LYS A 145 66.91 28.24 -41.52
CA LYS A 145 67.51 29.32 -42.31
C LYS A 145 68.91 29.69 -41.81
N LYS A 146 69.90 29.32 -42.66
CA LYS A 146 71.12 30.04 -43.07
C LYS A 146 71.38 31.40 -42.38
N THR A 147 72.62 31.64 -41.93
CA THR A 147 73.69 32.34 -42.72
C THR A 147 74.89 32.74 -41.83
N TYR A 148 76.09 32.45 -42.36
CA TYR A 148 77.44 33.02 -42.12
C TYR A 148 78.02 33.10 -40.70
#